data_AF-A0A7Z6Y9G7-F1
#
_entry.id   AF-A0A7Z6Y9G7-F1
#
_cell.length_a   1.000
_cell.length_b   1.000
_cell.length_c   1.000
_cell.angle_alpha   90.00
_cell.angle_beta   90.00
_cell.angle_gamma   90.00
#
_symmetry.space_group_name_H-M   'P 1'
#
loop_
_entity.id
_entity.type
_entity.pdbx_description
1 polymer ?
#
loop_
_entity_poly.entity_id
_entity_poly.type
_entity_poly.pdbx_seq_one_letter_code
_entity_poly.pdbx_strand_id
1 'polypeptide(L)'
;MEAKYKTVRYSGKERDASGLYYYGFRYYAPWLQRWINPDPAGDVDGLNLFCFSRNTPTLLVDRTGFSPFDFNKVLNQLNAQGDPVQAVGIENTTHLNPAFGGTLAVALASSKKGLAFARQKINYIKFGLATAEEKETVLGYFRNPDESNAEVDAKILSASSLVMGKLTAFVQKYDGKKIVSVGGPRESQTTAWQYTEDPEHHIFMRENVANKSPNTAAWNIIHEASHIALRTQDSWYINVPGSTEESASGSASYSGRIDILSHVQKLQKRFSGYIWDGPDAAEVDSITFEKNPLSRTEAILNNADSLSLLTSFINQRFNGPLARLTMTHSRPSEMPALDLASRPEQRRVVQRRLSNG
;
A
#
# COMPACT_ATOMS: atom_id res chain seq x y z
N MET A 1 -14.49 35.53 -6.26
CA MET A 1 -15.56 34.80 -7.00
C MET A 1 -15.40 33.27 -6.88
N GLU A 2 -14.83 32.76 -5.77
CA GLU A 2 -14.48 31.33 -5.58
C GLU A 2 -15.61 30.50 -4.94
N ALA A 3 -16.57 31.14 -4.27
CA ALA A 3 -17.61 30.45 -3.49
C ALA A 3 -18.64 29.67 -4.34
N LYS A 4 -18.82 30.03 -5.62
CA LYS A 4 -19.80 29.39 -6.51
C LYS A 4 -19.41 27.97 -6.96
N TYR A 5 -18.13 27.62 -6.92
CA TYR A 5 -17.63 26.32 -7.42
C TYR A 5 -17.44 25.26 -6.34
N LYS A 6 -17.72 25.57 -5.06
CA LYS A 6 -17.66 24.60 -3.96
C LYS A 6 -18.99 23.87 -3.80
N THR A 7 -19.09 22.69 -4.41
CA THR A 7 -20.26 21.80 -4.34
C THR A 7 -20.19 20.83 -3.17
N VAL A 8 -19.00 20.28 -2.86
CA VAL A 8 -18.74 19.41 -1.70
C VAL A 8 -18.61 20.23 -0.41
N ARG A 9 -19.39 19.88 0.61
CA ARG A 9 -19.46 20.62 1.89
C ARG A 9 -19.45 19.67 3.11
N TYR A 10 -20.57 19.55 3.82
CA TYR A 10 -20.70 18.74 5.03
C TYR A 10 -20.46 17.24 4.76
N SER A 11 -19.72 16.56 5.65
CA SER A 11 -19.33 15.15 5.54
C SER A 11 -18.75 14.72 4.20
N GLY A 12 -18.09 15.64 3.47
CA GLY A 12 -17.55 15.35 2.14
C GLY A 12 -18.61 15.06 1.08
N LYS A 13 -19.87 15.47 1.32
CA LYS A 13 -21.00 15.28 0.41
C LYS A 13 -21.33 16.54 -0.37
N GLU A 14 -21.79 16.33 -1.59
CA GLU A 14 -22.28 17.39 -2.45
C GLU A 14 -23.60 17.94 -1.91
N ARG A 15 -23.69 19.27 -1.82
CA ARG A 15 -24.94 19.98 -1.52
C ARG A 15 -25.51 20.54 -2.81
N ASP A 16 -26.66 20.03 -3.21
CA ASP A 16 -27.34 20.45 -4.42
C ASP A 16 -28.02 21.83 -4.28
N ALA A 17 -28.65 22.29 -5.36
CA ALA A 17 -29.35 23.57 -5.39
C ALA A 17 -30.61 23.61 -4.50
N SER A 18 -31.22 22.47 -4.18
CA SER A 18 -32.34 22.37 -3.22
C SER A 18 -31.88 22.55 -1.77
N GLY A 19 -30.57 22.45 -1.55
CA GLY A 19 -29.94 22.54 -0.24
C GLY A 19 -29.80 21.20 0.47
N LEU A 20 -30.28 20.12 -0.14
CA LEU A 20 -30.11 18.74 0.32
C LEU A 20 -28.68 18.27 0.05
N TYR A 21 -28.24 17.31 0.86
CA TYR A 21 -26.99 16.60 0.65
C TYR A 21 -27.25 15.22 0.06
N TYR A 22 -26.59 14.90 -1.04
CA TYR A 22 -26.66 13.59 -1.66
C TYR A 22 -25.60 12.66 -1.06
N TYR A 23 -26.03 11.56 -0.45
CA TYR A 23 -25.15 10.57 0.19
C TYR A 23 -24.98 9.28 -0.62
N GLY A 24 -25.73 9.11 -1.71
CA GLY A 24 -25.77 7.87 -2.50
C GLY A 24 -27.16 7.24 -2.41
N PHE A 25 -27.42 6.49 -1.35
CA PHE A 25 -28.72 5.83 -1.14
C PHE A 25 -29.81 6.76 -0.62
N ARG A 26 -29.42 7.87 0.03
CA ARG A 26 -30.35 8.79 0.67
C ARG A 26 -29.96 10.25 0.46
N TYR A 27 -30.97 11.11 0.57
CA TYR A 27 -30.80 12.56 0.64
C TYR A 27 -30.99 13.04 2.08
N TYR A 28 -30.07 13.87 2.55
CA TYR A 28 -30.10 14.43 3.90
C TYR A 28 -30.55 15.89 3.89
N ALA A 29 -31.54 16.21 4.74
CA ALA A 29 -32.01 17.57 4.97
C ALA A 29 -31.33 18.15 6.22
N PRO A 30 -30.29 19.01 6.07
CA PRO A 30 -29.52 19.51 7.21
C PRO A 30 -30.36 20.39 8.16
N TRP A 31 -31.41 21.05 7.65
CA TRP A 31 -32.33 21.86 8.47
C TRP A 31 -33.32 21.03 9.29
N LEU A 32 -33.56 19.76 8.90
CA LEU A 32 -34.36 18.82 9.69
C LEU A 32 -33.51 17.88 10.54
N GLN A 33 -32.20 17.85 10.28
CA GLN A 33 -31.26 16.88 10.88
C GLN A 33 -31.71 15.42 10.67
N ARG A 34 -32.31 15.13 9.51
CA ARG A 34 -32.89 13.83 9.18
C ARG A 34 -32.67 13.45 7.72
N TRP A 35 -32.74 12.15 7.45
CA TRP A 35 -32.94 11.65 6.08
C TRP A 35 -34.33 12.04 5.60
N ILE A 36 -34.47 12.34 4.31
CA ILE A 36 -35.78 12.65 3.72
C ILE A 36 -36.52 11.39 3.24
N ASN A 37 -35.78 10.29 3.06
CA ASN A 37 -36.30 8.98 2.69
C ASN A 37 -35.91 7.93 3.75
N PRO A 38 -36.76 6.90 3.97
CA PRO A 38 -36.49 5.86 4.95
C PRO A 38 -35.22 5.07 4.59
N ASP A 39 -34.58 4.49 5.60
CA ASP A 39 -33.43 3.61 5.44
C ASP A 39 -33.75 2.40 4.54
N PRO A 40 -33.07 2.24 3.39
CA PRO A 40 -33.26 1.06 2.54
C PRO A 40 -32.77 -0.22 3.19
N ALA A 41 -31.93 -0.16 4.23
CA ALA A 41 -31.51 -1.31 5.02
C ALA A 41 -32.59 -1.82 5.98
N GLY A 42 -33.70 -1.09 6.16
CA GLY A 42 -34.71 -1.40 7.17
C GLY A 42 -34.25 -1.02 8.57
N ASP A 43 -34.62 -1.82 9.57
CA ASP A 43 -34.40 -1.55 11.00
C ASP A 43 -32.98 -1.86 11.52
N VAL A 44 -32.02 -2.07 10.61
CA VAL A 44 -30.62 -2.41 10.92
C VAL A 44 -29.95 -1.34 11.81
N ASP A 45 -30.22 -0.06 11.57
CA ASP A 45 -29.70 1.06 12.36
C ASP A 45 -30.67 1.54 13.46
N GLY A 46 -31.69 0.74 13.73
CA GLY A 46 -32.74 0.99 14.69
C GLY A 46 -34.09 1.28 14.03
N LEU A 47 -35.14 1.30 14.86
CA LEU A 47 -36.53 1.44 14.40
C LEU A 47 -36.84 2.81 13.76
N ASN A 48 -35.97 3.81 13.94
CA ASN A 48 -36.16 5.14 13.35
C ASN A 48 -35.44 5.24 12.00
N LEU A 49 -36.14 4.85 10.93
CA LEU A 49 -35.65 4.82 9.55
C LEU A 49 -35.22 6.18 8.98
N PHE A 50 -35.54 7.28 9.65
CA PHE A 50 -35.21 8.65 9.23
C PHE A 50 -34.10 9.29 10.08
N CYS A 51 -33.56 8.55 11.05
CA CYS A 51 -32.52 9.05 11.94
C CYS A 51 -31.19 9.19 11.22
N PHE A 52 -30.59 10.38 11.29
CA PHE A 52 -29.25 10.63 10.74
C PHE A 52 -28.19 10.32 11.80
N SER A 53 -27.21 9.47 11.46
CA SER A 53 -26.04 9.17 12.31
C SER A 53 -26.38 8.86 13.78
N ARG A 54 -27.48 8.13 14.04
CA ARG A 54 -27.98 7.79 15.40
C ARG A 54 -28.08 8.99 16.36
N ASN A 55 -28.37 10.18 15.83
CA ASN A 55 -28.36 11.47 16.53
C ASN A 55 -27.00 11.87 17.14
N THR A 56 -25.89 11.26 16.69
CA THR A 56 -24.53 11.55 17.13
C THR A 56 -23.62 11.93 15.95
N PRO A 57 -23.97 12.96 15.16
CA PRO A 57 -23.26 13.32 13.92
C PRO A 57 -21.85 13.87 14.12
N THR A 58 -21.42 14.09 15.37
CA THR A 58 -20.06 14.48 15.74
C THR A 58 -19.12 13.28 15.87
N LEU A 59 -19.64 12.07 16.12
CA LEU A 59 -18.88 10.83 16.24
C LEU A 59 -19.10 9.89 15.05
N LEU A 60 -20.28 9.97 14.43
CA LEU A 60 -20.75 9.03 13.42
C LEU A 60 -20.86 9.71 12.05
N VAL A 61 -20.26 9.09 11.03
CA VAL A 61 -20.36 9.55 9.64
C VAL A 61 -20.98 8.47 8.79
N ASP A 62 -22.18 8.72 8.26
CA ASP A 62 -22.77 7.89 7.22
C ASP A 62 -22.18 8.28 5.86
N ARG A 63 -21.42 7.37 5.24
CA ARG A 63 -20.76 7.62 3.96
C ARG A 63 -21.64 7.32 2.75
N THR A 64 -22.62 6.46 2.88
CA THR A 64 -23.41 5.98 1.74
C THR A 64 -24.88 6.32 1.87
N GLY A 65 -25.30 6.79 3.05
CA GLY A 65 -26.70 6.83 3.43
C GLY A 65 -27.22 5.42 3.69
N PHE A 66 -26.39 4.50 4.21
CA PHE A 66 -26.81 3.12 4.51
C PHE A 66 -26.54 2.76 5.97
N SER A 67 -25.33 3.03 6.46
CA SER A 67 -25.03 2.91 7.88
C SER A 67 -23.85 3.81 8.28
N PRO A 68 -23.91 4.52 9.43
CA PRO A 68 -22.81 5.32 9.88
C PRO A 68 -21.61 4.48 10.34
N PHE A 69 -20.41 4.89 9.92
CA PHE A 69 -19.17 4.39 10.49
C PHE A 69 -19.06 4.84 11.94
N ASP A 70 -18.88 3.86 12.85
CA ASP A 70 -18.74 4.07 14.29
C ASP A 70 -17.34 3.64 14.76
N PHE A 71 -16.47 4.63 14.96
CA PHE A 71 -15.11 4.38 15.41
C PHE A 71 -15.08 3.69 16.80
N ASN A 72 -15.99 4.03 17.71
CA ASN A 72 -16.02 3.39 19.03
C ASN A 72 -16.42 1.92 18.94
N LYS A 73 -17.31 1.58 18.00
CA LYS A 73 -17.65 0.17 17.72
C LYS A 73 -16.42 -0.59 17.22
N VAL A 74 -15.62 0.00 16.34
CA VAL A 74 -14.34 -0.57 15.88
C VAL A 74 -13.40 -0.79 17.07
N LEU A 75 -13.18 0.23 17.92
CA LEU A 75 -12.33 0.12 19.10
C LEU A 75 -12.78 -1.01 20.05
N ASN A 76 -14.09 -1.11 20.30
CA ASN A 76 -14.67 -2.15 21.15
C ASN A 76 -14.51 -3.55 20.56
N GLN A 77 -14.68 -3.68 19.24
CA GLN A 77 -14.48 -4.95 18.53
C GLN A 77 -13.03 -5.41 18.61
N LEU A 78 -12.07 -4.51 18.36
CA LEU A 78 -10.64 -4.82 18.45
C LEU A 78 -10.26 -5.27 19.88
N ASN A 79 -10.72 -4.55 20.90
CA ASN A 79 -10.52 -4.96 22.30
C ASN A 79 -11.09 -6.36 22.58
N ALA A 80 -12.29 -6.67 22.09
CA ALA A 80 -12.92 -7.97 22.28
C ALA A 80 -12.20 -9.11 21.52
N GLN A 81 -11.54 -8.80 20.41
CA GLN A 81 -10.76 -9.75 19.61
C GLN A 81 -9.34 -9.97 20.15
N GLY A 82 -8.96 -9.31 21.25
CA GLY A 82 -7.62 -9.42 21.83
C GLY A 82 -6.58 -8.51 21.17
N ASP A 83 -7.04 -7.49 20.43
CA ASP A 83 -6.23 -6.51 19.73
C ASP A 83 -6.42 -5.12 20.37
N PRO A 84 -5.95 -4.91 21.60
CA PRO A 84 -6.28 -3.69 22.33
C PRO A 84 -5.66 -2.46 21.65
N VAL A 85 -6.47 -1.43 21.42
CA VAL A 85 -5.95 -0.14 20.96
C VAL A 85 -5.12 0.50 22.07
N GLN A 86 -3.84 0.71 21.80
CA GLN A 86 -2.90 1.27 22.76
C GLN A 86 -2.92 2.81 22.72
N ALA A 87 -2.91 3.39 21.53
CA ALA A 87 -2.92 4.83 21.33
C ALA A 87 -3.46 5.22 19.96
N VAL A 88 -4.03 6.43 19.87
CA VAL A 88 -4.33 7.09 18.60
C VAL A 88 -3.36 8.25 18.40
N GLY A 89 -2.63 8.20 17.31
CA GLY A 89 -1.62 9.17 16.91
C GLY A 89 -0.20 8.81 17.35
N ILE A 90 0.76 9.04 16.45
CA ILE A 90 2.19 8.74 16.67
C ILE A 90 2.73 9.37 17.95
N GLU A 91 2.31 10.60 18.29
CA GLU A 91 2.75 11.29 19.52
C GLU A 91 2.36 10.52 20.78
N ASN A 92 1.08 10.14 20.89
CA ASN A 92 0.57 9.35 22.01
C ASN A 92 1.23 7.96 22.04
N THR A 93 1.42 7.33 20.88
CA THR A 93 2.18 6.08 20.79
C THR A 93 3.60 6.25 21.29
N THR A 94 4.27 7.37 20.99
CA THR A 94 5.64 7.65 21.43
C THR A 94 5.71 7.84 22.94
N HIS A 95 4.69 8.45 23.56
CA HIS A 95 4.62 8.57 25.02
C HIS A 95 4.48 7.22 25.71
N LEU A 96 3.70 6.28 25.15
CA LEU A 96 3.50 4.95 25.74
C LEU A 96 4.65 3.98 25.41
N ASN A 97 5.14 4.03 24.17
CA ASN A 97 6.18 3.17 23.64
C ASN A 97 7.11 3.99 22.72
N PRO A 98 8.17 4.61 23.28
CA PRO A 98 9.06 5.48 22.53
C PRO A 98 9.73 4.81 21.32
N ALA A 99 10.06 3.52 21.43
CA ALA A 99 10.67 2.77 20.34
C ALA A 99 9.69 2.62 19.17
N PHE A 100 8.46 2.18 19.44
CA PHE A 100 7.48 1.97 18.39
C PHE A 100 6.99 3.29 17.77
N GLY A 101 6.66 4.28 18.61
CA GLY A 101 6.27 5.61 18.14
C GLY A 101 7.36 6.29 17.31
N GLY A 102 8.63 6.18 17.73
CA GLY A 102 9.78 6.64 16.95
C GLY A 102 9.90 5.95 15.59
N THR A 103 9.71 4.62 15.54
CA THR A 103 9.67 3.87 14.28
C THR A 103 8.56 4.36 13.35
N LEU A 104 7.34 4.57 13.87
CA LEU A 104 6.21 5.08 13.07
C LEU A 104 6.47 6.50 12.56
N ALA A 105 7.08 7.38 13.37
CA ALA A 105 7.45 8.73 12.97
C ALA A 105 8.45 8.72 11.80
N VAL A 106 9.51 7.90 11.90
CA VAL A 106 10.51 7.74 10.83
C VAL A 106 9.87 7.12 9.58
N ALA A 107 9.01 6.12 9.76
CA ALA A 107 8.32 5.44 8.68
C ALA A 107 7.41 6.39 7.89
N LEU A 108 6.57 7.17 8.57
CA LEU A 108 5.68 8.14 7.91
C LEU A 108 6.48 9.23 7.18
N ALA A 109 7.50 9.80 7.84
CA ALA A 109 8.35 10.82 7.22
C ALA A 109 9.09 10.29 5.98
N SER A 110 9.57 9.04 6.05
CA SER A 110 10.28 8.41 4.94
C SER A 110 9.32 8.00 3.82
N SER A 111 8.10 7.58 4.14
CA SER A 111 7.04 7.31 3.15
C SER A 111 6.73 8.55 2.31
N LYS A 112 6.56 9.71 2.98
CA LYS A 112 6.37 11.01 2.31
C LYS A 112 7.53 11.32 1.35
N LYS A 113 8.76 11.26 1.84
CA LYS A 113 9.97 11.57 1.04
C LYS A 113 10.18 10.57 -0.10
N GLY A 114 9.98 9.29 0.16
CA GLY A 114 10.18 8.20 -0.79
C GLY A 114 9.19 8.22 -1.94
N LEU A 115 7.91 8.47 -1.67
CA LEU A 115 6.88 8.63 -2.70
C LEU A 115 7.16 9.86 -3.57
N ALA A 116 7.51 11.00 -2.96
CA ALA A 116 7.87 12.21 -3.69
C ALA A 116 9.07 11.97 -4.62
N PHE A 117 10.12 11.31 -4.12
CA PHE A 117 11.28 10.93 -4.89
C PHE A 117 10.92 9.99 -6.06
N ALA A 118 10.14 8.94 -5.79
CA ALA A 118 9.75 7.97 -6.81
C ALA A 118 8.94 8.62 -7.93
N ARG A 119 7.96 9.47 -7.57
CA ARG A 119 7.20 10.28 -8.53
C ARG A 119 8.10 11.19 -9.35
N GLN A 120 9.04 11.88 -8.71
CA GLN A 120 9.98 12.77 -9.40
C GLN A 120 10.80 11.99 -10.43
N LYS A 121 11.29 10.80 -10.08
CA LYS A 121 12.07 9.97 -11.00
C LYS A 121 11.26 9.50 -12.21
N ILE A 122 10.02 9.05 -11.99
CA ILE A 122 9.09 8.70 -13.09
C ILE A 122 8.86 9.90 -14.01
N ASN A 123 8.63 11.09 -13.45
CA ASN A 123 8.44 12.30 -14.25
C ASN A 123 9.71 12.68 -15.04
N TYR A 124 10.88 12.57 -14.43
CA TYR A 124 12.15 12.85 -15.07
C TYR A 124 12.36 11.97 -16.32
N ILE A 125 12.02 10.68 -16.21
CA ILE A 125 12.02 9.74 -17.36
C ILE A 125 10.94 10.11 -18.38
N LYS A 126 9.72 10.39 -17.93
CA LYS A 126 8.58 10.78 -18.80
C LYS A 126 8.88 12.00 -19.66
N PHE A 127 9.60 12.98 -19.13
CA PHE A 127 9.99 14.20 -19.85
C PHE A 127 11.28 14.05 -20.68
N GLY A 128 11.83 12.84 -20.80
CA GLY A 128 13.01 12.58 -21.62
C GLY A 128 14.31 13.15 -21.03
N LEU A 129 14.35 13.41 -19.72
CA LEU A 129 15.52 13.98 -19.04
C LEU A 129 16.47 12.91 -18.48
N ALA A 130 16.01 11.65 -18.40
CA ALA A 130 16.75 10.52 -17.88
C ALA A 130 17.65 9.85 -18.93
N THR A 131 18.65 9.08 -18.47
CA THR A 131 19.44 8.25 -19.38
C THR A 131 18.61 7.06 -19.90
N ALA A 132 19.05 6.44 -21.01
CA ALA A 132 18.40 5.25 -21.55
C ALA A 132 18.37 4.08 -20.53
N GLU A 133 19.45 3.93 -19.76
CA GLU A 133 19.56 2.92 -18.70
C GLU A 133 18.56 3.17 -17.56
N GLU A 134 18.43 4.42 -17.12
CA GLU A 134 17.47 4.79 -16.08
C GLU A 134 16.02 4.59 -16.56
N LYS A 135 15.75 4.92 -17.83
CA LYS A 135 14.47 4.69 -18.49
C LYS A 135 14.13 3.20 -18.50
N GLU A 136 15.03 2.35 -18.99
CA GLU A 136 14.81 0.90 -19.03
C GLU A 136 14.73 0.27 -17.65
N THR A 137 15.45 0.79 -16.66
CA THR A 137 15.37 0.31 -15.26
C THR A 137 13.95 0.47 -14.70
N VAL A 138 13.28 1.60 -14.94
CA VAL A 138 11.91 1.82 -14.45
C VAL A 138 10.88 1.11 -15.31
N LEU A 139 11.02 1.16 -16.65
CA LEU A 139 10.08 0.50 -17.55
C LEU A 139 10.14 -1.03 -17.48
N GLY A 140 11.31 -1.58 -17.18
CA GLY A 140 11.52 -3.02 -16.94
C GLY A 140 10.69 -3.57 -15.78
N TYR A 141 10.21 -2.71 -14.88
CA TYR A 141 9.26 -3.10 -13.84
C TYR A 141 7.88 -3.49 -14.39
N PHE A 142 7.50 -2.93 -15.54
CA PHE A 142 6.17 -3.10 -16.12
C PHE A 142 6.17 -3.95 -17.39
N ARG A 143 7.28 -3.99 -18.14
CA ARG A 143 7.37 -4.66 -19.44
C ARG A 143 8.73 -5.29 -19.70
N ASN A 144 8.76 -6.30 -20.56
CA ASN A 144 10.00 -6.84 -21.09
C ASN A 144 10.63 -5.89 -22.12
N PRO A 145 11.94 -6.03 -22.41
CA PRO A 145 12.60 -5.23 -23.45
C PRO A 145 11.99 -5.40 -24.85
N ASP A 146 11.52 -6.60 -25.22
CA ASP A 146 10.91 -6.90 -26.53
C ASP A 146 9.49 -6.35 -26.68
N GLU A 147 8.83 -6.00 -25.58
CA GLU A 147 7.53 -5.32 -25.55
C GLU A 147 7.66 -3.79 -25.69
N SER A 148 8.90 -3.28 -25.79
CA SER A 148 9.19 -1.84 -25.84
C SER A 148 8.77 -1.21 -27.15
N ASN A 149 7.98 -0.14 -27.06
CA ASN A 149 7.81 0.84 -28.13
C ASN A 149 7.44 2.22 -27.55
N ALA A 150 7.60 3.28 -28.35
CA ALA A 150 7.43 4.66 -27.88
C ALA A 150 6.03 4.94 -27.31
N GLU A 151 4.98 4.33 -27.88
CA GLU A 151 3.61 4.54 -27.41
C GLU A 151 3.34 3.80 -26.10
N VAL A 152 3.74 2.54 -25.99
CA VAL A 152 3.62 1.72 -24.78
C VAL A 152 4.38 2.36 -23.63
N ASP A 153 5.64 2.72 -23.84
CA ASP A 153 6.48 3.38 -22.83
C ASP A 153 5.82 4.68 -22.31
N ALA A 154 5.32 5.51 -23.23
CA ALA A 154 4.67 6.76 -22.89
C ALA A 154 3.38 6.54 -22.08
N LYS A 155 2.59 5.52 -22.41
CA LYS A 155 1.38 5.13 -21.68
C LYS A 155 1.69 4.62 -20.27
N ILE A 156 2.69 3.74 -20.14
CA ILE A 156 3.16 3.24 -18.83
C ILE A 156 3.61 4.39 -17.94
N LEU A 157 4.50 5.25 -18.44
CA LEU A 157 5.02 6.40 -17.68
C LEU A 157 3.91 7.39 -17.31
N SER A 158 2.93 7.57 -18.19
CA SER A 158 1.79 8.47 -17.91
C SER A 158 0.87 7.91 -16.83
N ALA A 159 0.53 6.62 -16.89
CA ALA A 159 -0.27 5.94 -15.88
C ALA A 159 0.44 5.96 -14.51
N SER A 160 1.71 5.55 -14.47
CA SER A 160 2.53 5.53 -13.25
C SER A 160 2.69 6.93 -12.66
N SER A 161 2.95 7.95 -13.49
CA SER A 161 3.03 9.35 -13.05
C SER A 161 1.74 9.85 -12.41
N LEU A 162 0.58 9.50 -12.99
CA LEU A 162 -0.73 9.88 -12.47
C LEU A 162 -1.03 9.21 -11.12
N VAL A 163 -0.87 7.88 -11.05
CA VAL A 163 -1.15 7.09 -9.85
C VAL A 163 -0.22 7.49 -8.70
N MET A 164 1.09 7.55 -8.96
CA MET A 164 2.07 8.02 -7.97
C MET A 164 1.82 9.48 -7.58
N GLY A 165 1.32 10.31 -8.49
CA GLY A 165 0.91 11.68 -8.22
C GLY A 165 -0.20 11.78 -7.19
N LYS A 166 -1.28 11.02 -7.38
CA LYS A 166 -2.43 10.96 -6.46
C LYS A 166 -2.02 10.41 -5.09
N LEU A 167 -1.30 9.28 -5.06
CA LEU A 167 -0.83 8.67 -3.81
C LEU A 167 0.13 9.60 -3.05
N THR A 168 1.09 10.20 -3.74
CA THR A 168 2.00 11.19 -3.13
C THR A 168 1.21 12.36 -2.54
N ALA A 169 0.24 12.92 -3.28
CA ALA A 169 -0.54 14.06 -2.81
C ALA A 169 -1.36 13.73 -1.55
N PHE A 170 -1.89 12.52 -1.45
CA PHE A 170 -2.57 12.03 -0.24
C PHE A 170 -1.59 11.89 0.93
N VAL A 171 -0.53 11.09 0.77
CA VAL A 171 0.41 10.78 1.87
C VAL A 171 1.14 12.02 2.38
N GLN A 172 1.42 13.01 1.51
CA GLN A 172 2.01 14.29 1.94
C GLN A 172 1.13 15.02 2.96
N LYS A 173 -0.19 14.99 2.77
CA LYS A 173 -1.17 15.63 3.66
C LYS A 173 -1.60 14.74 4.83
N TYR A 174 -1.25 13.46 4.80
CA TYR A 174 -1.64 12.51 5.84
C TYR A 174 -1.04 12.91 7.21
N ASP A 175 -1.90 12.96 8.22
CA ASP A 175 -1.55 13.36 9.58
C ASP A 175 -1.22 12.13 10.43
N GLY A 176 -0.05 12.13 11.05
CA GLY A 176 0.38 11.05 11.96
C GLY A 176 -0.54 10.87 13.17
N LYS A 177 -1.40 11.86 13.49
CA LYS A 177 -2.46 11.73 14.51
C LYS A 177 -3.51 10.68 14.17
N LYS A 178 -3.61 10.27 12.90
CA LYS A 178 -4.57 9.28 12.40
C LYS A 178 -4.02 7.85 12.39
N ILE A 179 -2.76 7.64 12.81
CA ILE A 179 -2.22 6.29 12.96
C ILE A 179 -2.63 5.72 14.31
N VAL A 180 -3.35 4.61 14.31
CA VAL A 180 -3.82 3.92 15.52
C VAL A 180 -2.86 2.78 15.85
N SER A 181 -2.24 2.83 17.02
CA SER A 181 -1.37 1.74 17.49
C SER A 181 -2.18 0.68 18.20
N VAL A 182 -2.02 -0.56 17.75
CA VAL A 182 -2.76 -1.72 18.26
C VAL A 182 -1.79 -2.73 18.87
N GLY A 183 -2.12 -3.22 20.05
CA GLY A 183 -1.40 -4.31 20.72
C GLY A 183 -1.85 -5.68 20.19
N GLY A 184 -1.76 -6.71 21.04
CA GLY A 184 -2.30 -8.04 20.78
C GLY A 184 -1.24 -9.15 20.77
N PRO A 185 -1.67 -10.43 20.73
CA PRO A 185 -0.77 -11.57 20.80
C PRO A 185 0.20 -11.57 19.61
N ARG A 186 1.45 -11.99 19.86
CA ARG A 186 2.55 -11.99 18.86
C ARG A 186 2.26 -12.83 17.61
N GLU A 187 1.25 -13.69 17.67
CA GLU A 187 0.87 -14.66 16.63
C GLU A 187 -0.15 -14.10 15.62
N SER A 188 -0.72 -12.91 15.85
CA SER A 188 -1.62 -12.28 14.88
C SER A 188 -0.87 -11.85 13.61
N GLN A 189 -1.34 -12.31 12.45
CA GLN A 189 -0.68 -12.16 11.15
C GLN A 189 -0.90 -10.79 10.50
N THR A 190 -1.97 -10.07 10.87
CA THR A 190 -2.30 -8.76 10.32
C THR A 190 -1.39 -7.68 10.91
N THR A 191 -0.52 -7.10 10.08
CA THR A 191 0.43 -6.05 10.50
C THR A 191 -0.16 -4.66 10.50
N ALA A 192 -0.95 -4.35 9.47
CA ALA A 192 -1.60 -3.07 9.30
C ALA A 192 -2.93 -3.30 8.57
N TRP A 193 -3.86 -2.36 8.73
CA TRP A 193 -5.11 -2.34 7.99
C TRP A 193 -5.75 -0.96 8.04
N GLN A 194 -6.74 -0.75 7.19
CA GLN A 194 -7.61 0.41 7.18
C GLN A 194 -9.06 -0.02 6.98
N TYR A 195 -10.00 0.80 7.43
CA TYR A 195 -11.42 0.60 7.11
C TYR A 195 -11.80 1.56 6.00
N THR A 196 -12.19 1.02 4.85
CA THR A 196 -12.52 1.84 3.67
C THR A 196 -13.62 2.86 3.96
N GLU A 197 -14.52 2.57 4.90
CA GLU A 197 -15.62 3.44 5.34
C GLU A 197 -15.23 4.47 6.42
N ASP A 198 -14.00 4.46 6.93
CA ASP A 198 -13.56 5.39 7.97
C ASP A 198 -13.34 6.80 7.39
N PRO A 199 -14.21 7.80 7.67
CA PRO A 199 -14.11 9.16 7.14
C PRO A 199 -12.80 9.87 7.51
N GLU A 200 -12.21 9.52 8.64
CA GLU A 200 -10.98 10.11 9.12
C GLU A 200 -9.75 9.39 8.57
N HIS A 201 -9.94 8.27 7.87
CA HIS A 201 -8.90 7.52 7.19
C HIS A 201 -7.81 7.04 8.15
N HIS A 202 -8.18 6.46 9.29
CA HIS A 202 -7.21 5.91 10.22
C HIS A 202 -6.48 4.72 9.61
N ILE A 203 -5.18 4.65 9.88
CA ILE A 203 -4.34 3.50 9.55
C ILE A 203 -4.00 2.81 10.87
N PHE A 204 -4.40 1.56 11.00
CA PHE A 204 -4.14 0.75 12.18
C PHE A 204 -2.80 0.04 12.00
N MET A 205 -1.93 0.16 12.99
CA MET A 205 -0.57 -0.37 12.97
C MET A 205 -0.35 -1.21 14.21
N ARG A 206 -0.15 -2.52 14.02
CA ARG A 206 0.12 -3.44 15.12
C ARG A 206 1.54 -3.30 15.63
N GLU A 207 1.75 -3.30 16.94
CA GLU A 207 3.09 -3.37 17.52
C GLU A 207 3.68 -4.79 17.41
N ASN A 208 4.30 -5.12 16.28
CA ASN A 208 4.96 -6.41 16.07
C ASN A 208 6.36 -6.26 15.43
N VAL A 209 7.04 -7.39 15.20
CA VAL A 209 8.42 -7.40 14.66
C VAL A 209 8.49 -6.69 13.31
N ALA A 210 7.48 -6.88 12.45
CA ALA A 210 7.41 -6.22 11.15
C ALA A 210 7.38 -4.70 11.31
N ASN A 211 6.47 -4.17 12.11
CA ASN A 211 6.31 -2.73 12.30
C ASN A 211 7.35 -2.10 13.25
N LYS A 212 8.24 -2.89 13.87
CA LYS A 212 9.42 -2.37 14.59
C LYS A 212 10.55 -1.97 13.64
N SER A 213 10.53 -2.43 12.39
CA SER A 213 11.43 -1.96 11.34
C SER A 213 10.85 -0.72 10.65
N PRO A 214 11.54 0.45 10.65
CA PRO A 214 11.06 1.65 9.97
C PRO A 214 10.79 1.47 8.49
N ASN A 215 11.56 0.59 7.83
CA ASN A 215 11.38 0.29 6.43
C ASN A 215 10.09 -0.49 6.16
N THR A 216 9.83 -1.52 6.96
CA THR A 216 8.62 -2.35 6.82
C THR A 216 7.38 -1.56 7.24
N ALA A 217 7.48 -0.75 8.31
CA ALA A 217 6.42 0.16 8.70
C ALA A 217 6.12 1.21 7.60
N ALA A 218 7.14 1.71 6.91
CA ALA A 218 6.93 2.63 5.78
C ALA A 218 6.22 1.93 4.60
N TRP A 219 6.61 0.69 4.31
CA TRP A 219 5.96 -0.13 3.29
C TRP A 219 4.47 -0.36 3.62
N ASN A 220 4.15 -0.70 4.87
CA ASN A 220 2.77 -0.84 5.34
C ASN A 220 1.99 0.48 5.26
N ILE A 221 2.58 1.61 5.66
CA ILE A 221 1.92 2.92 5.55
C ILE A 221 1.58 3.25 4.09
N ILE A 222 2.48 2.97 3.15
CA ILE A 222 2.25 3.23 1.72
C ILE A 222 1.16 2.28 1.17
N HIS A 223 1.20 1.01 1.57
CA HIS A 223 0.19 0.00 1.23
C HIS A 223 -1.21 0.47 1.69
N GLU A 224 -1.39 0.74 2.98
CA GLU A 224 -2.70 1.17 3.52
C GLU A 224 -3.18 2.49 2.93
N ALA A 225 -2.26 3.46 2.76
CA ALA A 225 -2.58 4.72 2.13
C ALA A 225 -3.04 4.57 0.67
N SER A 226 -2.59 3.52 -0.03
CA SER A 226 -2.99 3.27 -1.40
C SER A 226 -4.46 2.82 -1.51
N HIS A 227 -4.96 1.98 -0.58
CA HIS A 227 -6.38 1.65 -0.53
C HIS A 227 -7.23 2.90 -0.32
N ILE A 228 -6.80 3.78 0.57
CA ILE A 228 -7.54 5.00 0.88
C ILE A 228 -7.52 5.98 -0.30
N ALA A 229 -6.34 6.23 -0.88
CA ALA A 229 -6.15 7.27 -1.88
C ALA A 229 -6.63 6.86 -3.28
N LEU A 230 -6.55 5.57 -3.59
CA LEU A 230 -6.69 5.04 -4.95
C LEU A 230 -7.74 3.93 -5.07
N ARG A 231 -8.23 3.38 -3.95
CA ARG A 231 -9.09 2.17 -3.94
C ARG A 231 -8.41 0.98 -4.61
N THR A 232 -7.12 0.83 -4.36
CA THR A 232 -6.36 -0.35 -4.77
C THR A 232 -6.90 -1.60 -4.10
N GLN A 233 -6.56 -2.75 -4.66
CA GLN A 233 -6.93 -4.09 -4.22
C GLN A 233 -5.74 -4.79 -3.57
N ASP A 234 -6.05 -5.89 -2.88
CA ASP A 234 -5.09 -6.91 -2.47
C ASP A 234 -5.23 -8.12 -3.39
N SER A 235 -4.87 -7.95 -4.66
CA SER A 235 -4.98 -9.00 -5.67
C SER A 235 -3.93 -10.09 -5.47
N TRP A 236 -2.75 -9.74 -4.95
CA TRP A 236 -1.70 -10.72 -4.63
C TRP A 236 -0.73 -10.22 -3.57
N TYR A 237 -0.22 -11.15 -2.76
CA TYR A 237 0.86 -10.93 -1.80
C TYR A 237 2.19 -11.47 -2.34
N ILE A 238 3.30 -10.78 -2.02
CA ILE A 238 4.65 -11.13 -2.50
C ILE A 238 5.52 -11.63 -1.34
N ASN A 239 5.89 -12.90 -1.39
CA ASN A 239 6.68 -13.60 -0.37
C ASN A 239 8.15 -13.82 -0.79
N VAL A 240 9.04 -14.05 0.17
CA VAL A 240 10.51 -14.18 -0.04
C VAL A 240 10.96 -15.63 0.20
N PRO A 241 12.00 -16.17 -0.49
CA PRO A 241 12.60 -17.49 -0.19
C PRO A 241 12.77 -17.78 1.30
N GLY A 242 12.00 -18.76 1.80
CA GLY A 242 12.02 -19.21 3.20
C GLY A 242 10.84 -18.75 4.07
N SER A 243 9.90 -17.96 3.54
CA SER A 243 8.65 -17.62 4.22
C SER A 243 7.66 -18.81 4.16
N THR A 244 7.17 -19.29 5.30
CA THR A 244 5.95 -20.11 5.36
C THR A 244 4.73 -19.26 4.95
N GLU A 245 3.59 -19.89 4.67
CA GLU A 245 2.27 -19.22 4.52
C GLU A 245 2.05 -18.11 5.56
N GLU A 246 2.63 -18.31 6.76
CA GLU A 246 2.55 -17.50 7.96
C GLU A 246 3.43 -16.21 7.93
N SER A 247 4.15 -15.94 6.84
CA SER A 247 5.13 -14.82 6.76
C SER A 247 4.98 -13.89 5.57
N ALA A 248 3.79 -13.86 4.96
CA ALA A 248 3.38 -12.84 3.97
C ALA A 248 3.59 -11.38 4.43
N SER A 249 3.73 -11.14 5.73
CA SER A 249 4.00 -9.83 6.33
C SER A 249 5.30 -9.77 7.19
N GLY A 250 6.12 -10.82 7.17
CA GLY A 250 7.29 -11.01 8.05
C GLY A 250 8.63 -11.05 7.30
N SER A 251 9.68 -10.52 7.92
CA SER A 251 11.01 -10.29 7.35
C SER A 251 11.78 -11.53 6.85
N ALA A 252 12.35 -11.44 5.64
CA ALA A 252 13.74 -11.78 5.32
C ALA A 252 14.06 -11.28 3.89
N SER A 253 15.10 -10.43 3.73
CA SER A 253 15.60 -9.87 2.45
C SER A 253 14.64 -8.98 1.63
N TYR A 254 14.66 -7.68 1.90
CA TYR A 254 13.94 -6.64 1.14
C TYR A 254 14.49 -6.47 -0.30
N SER A 255 15.79 -6.75 -0.54
CA SER A 255 16.37 -6.81 -1.88
C SER A 255 15.78 -7.96 -2.70
N GLY A 256 15.48 -9.09 -2.06
CA GLY A 256 14.80 -10.22 -2.70
C GLY A 256 13.42 -9.85 -3.25
N ARG A 257 12.62 -9.06 -2.50
CA ARG A 257 11.28 -8.60 -2.95
C ARG A 257 11.35 -7.71 -4.19
N ILE A 258 12.36 -6.86 -4.28
CA ILE A 258 12.61 -5.92 -5.39
C ILE A 258 13.09 -6.67 -6.65
N ASP A 259 13.90 -7.70 -6.47
CA ASP A 259 14.33 -8.56 -7.58
C ASP A 259 13.21 -9.48 -8.09
N ILE A 260 12.31 -9.94 -7.21
CA ILE A 260 11.12 -10.74 -7.55
C ILE A 260 10.20 -9.97 -8.52
N LEU A 261 9.87 -8.70 -8.25
CA LEU A 261 9.00 -7.93 -9.16
C LEU A 261 9.71 -7.29 -10.37
N SER A 262 11.02 -7.11 -10.36
CA SER A 262 11.74 -6.72 -11.60
C SER A 262 11.61 -7.75 -12.73
N HIS A 263 10.95 -8.89 -12.47
CA HIS A 263 10.76 -10.00 -13.38
C HIS A 263 9.35 -10.59 -13.35
N VAL A 264 8.28 -9.82 -13.08
CA VAL A 264 6.88 -10.31 -12.96
C VAL A 264 6.49 -11.31 -14.06
N GLN A 265 7.00 -11.13 -15.29
CA GLN A 265 6.74 -12.03 -16.42
C GLN A 265 7.42 -13.41 -16.34
N LYS A 266 8.55 -13.55 -15.64
CA LYS A 266 9.22 -14.84 -15.43
C LYS A 266 8.62 -15.62 -14.25
N LEU A 267 7.72 -15.02 -13.46
CA LEU A 267 7.25 -15.58 -12.18
C LEU A 267 6.23 -16.71 -12.33
N GLN A 268 5.30 -16.65 -13.30
CA GLN A 268 4.28 -17.72 -13.44
C GLN A 268 4.90 -19.11 -13.65
N LYS A 269 6.08 -19.20 -14.30
CA LYS A 269 6.78 -20.48 -14.50
C LYS A 269 7.85 -20.81 -13.48
N ARG A 270 8.42 -19.83 -12.78
CA ARG A 270 9.67 -20.01 -12.00
C ARG A 270 9.52 -19.79 -10.49
N PHE A 271 8.42 -19.17 -10.04
CA PHE A 271 8.23 -18.76 -8.65
C PHE A 271 6.79 -19.01 -8.15
N SER A 272 6.13 -20.08 -8.61
CA SER A 272 4.76 -20.48 -8.21
C SER A 272 4.57 -20.77 -6.71
N GLY A 273 5.58 -20.56 -5.86
CA GLY A 273 5.49 -20.64 -4.39
C GLY A 273 5.78 -19.33 -3.65
N TYR A 274 5.91 -18.20 -4.37
CA TYR A 274 6.28 -16.89 -3.81
C TYR A 274 5.24 -15.80 -4.04
N ILE A 275 4.22 -16.07 -4.84
CA ILE A 275 3.05 -15.21 -5.02
C ILE A 275 1.86 -15.98 -4.46
N TRP A 276 1.14 -15.34 -3.55
CA TRP A 276 -0.07 -15.88 -2.96
C TRP A 276 -1.25 -15.05 -3.44
N ASP A 277 -2.33 -15.74 -3.80
CA ASP A 277 -3.60 -15.09 -4.12
C ASP A 277 -4.06 -14.30 -2.90
N GLY A 278 -4.25 -12.99 -3.09
CA GLY A 278 -4.87 -12.14 -2.08
C GLY A 278 -6.40 -12.30 -2.09
N PRO A 279 -7.12 -11.68 -1.15
CA PRO A 279 -8.58 -11.75 -1.07
C PRO A 279 -9.28 -11.28 -2.37
N ASP A 280 -8.63 -10.43 -3.17
CA ASP A 280 -9.16 -9.89 -4.43
C ASP A 280 -8.57 -10.57 -5.69
N ALA A 281 -7.86 -11.71 -5.55
CA ALA A 281 -7.12 -12.36 -6.65
C ALA A 281 -7.97 -12.79 -7.86
N ALA A 282 -9.28 -12.98 -7.67
CA ALA A 282 -10.20 -13.42 -8.72
C ALA A 282 -10.34 -12.42 -9.89
N GLU A 283 -9.86 -11.18 -9.73
CA GLU A 283 -10.04 -10.11 -10.72
C GLU A 283 -8.92 -10.02 -11.78
N VAL A 284 -7.88 -10.85 -11.72
CA VAL A 284 -6.71 -10.75 -12.62
C VAL A 284 -6.72 -11.85 -13.67
N ASP A 285 -7.04 -11.52 -14.92
CA ASP A 285 -6.84 -12.45 -16.06
C ASP A 285 -5.36 -12.64 -16.33
N SER A 286 -4.81 -13.75 -15.81
CA SER A 286 -3.40 -14.07 -15.87
C SER A 286 -2.82 -14.15 -17.29
N ILE A 287 -3.62 -14.55 -18.29
CA ILE A 287 -3.18 -14.66 -19.68
C ILE A 287 -3.05 -13.27 -20.30
N THR A 288 -4.01 -12.39 -20.06
CA THR A 288 -3.95 -10.99 -20.54
C THR A 288 -2.87 -10.20 -19.82
N PHE A 289 -2.67 -10.45 -18.52
CA PHE A 289 -1.59 -9.88 -17.73
C PHE A 289 -0.20 -10.28 -18.25
N GLU A 290 -0.02 -11.53 -18.69
CA GLU A 290 1.25 -11.99 -19.27
C GLU A 290 1.53 -11.37 -20.63
N LYS A 291 0.52 -11.19 -21.47
CA LYS A 291 0.71 -10.83 -22.89
C LYS A 291 0.59 -9.33 -23.22
N ASN A 292 -0.02 -8.53 -22.34
CA ASN A 292 -0.26 -7.12 -22.61
C ASN A 292 0.42 -6.24 -21.54
N PRO A 293 1.49 -5.49 -21.88
CA PRO A 293 2.21 -4.66 -20.92
C PRO A 293 1.34 -3.53 -20.34
N LEU A 294 0.30 -3.07 -21.05
CA LEU A 294 -0.60 -2.03 -20.55
C LEU A 294 -1.60 -2.59 -19.52
N SER A 295 -2.24 -3.73 -19.80
CA SER A 295 -3.08 -4.41 -18.80
C SER A 295 -2.27 -4.83 -17.57
N ARG A 296 -1.04 -5.28 -17.77
CA ARG A 296 -0.11 -5.58 -16.67
C ARG A 296 0.18 -4.35 -15.81
N THR A 297 0.44 -3.22 -16.46
CA THR A 297 0.66 -1.94 -15.78
C THR A 297 -0.55 -1.52 -14.97
N GLU A 298 -1.76 -1.67 -15.53
CA GLU A 298 -3.00 -1.35 -14.83
C GLU A 298 -3.16 -2.22 -13.57
N ALA A 299 -2.99 -3.53 -13.68
CA ALA A 299 -3.06 -4.44 -12.53
C ALA A 299 -1.98 -4.14 -11.49
N ILE A 300 -0.74 -3.87 -11.89
CA ILE A 300 0.35 -3.47 -10.99
C ILE A 300 0.00 -2.17 -10.26
N LEU A 301 -0.54 -1.16 -10.96
CA LEU A 301 -0.88 0.13 -10.37
C LEU A 301 -2.18 0.10 -9.55
N ASN A 302 -3.00 -0.95 -9.69
CA ASN A 302 -4.21 -1.16 -8.90
C ASN A 302 -4.00 -2.08 -7.67
N ASN A 303 -2.80 -2.65 -7.49
CA ASN A 303 -2.50 -3.52 -6.34
C ASN A 303 -1.67 -2.76 -5.28
N ALA A 304 -2.10 -2.80 -4.01
CA ALA A 304 -1.50 -2.01 -2.93
C ALA A 304 -0.02 -2.38 -2.67
N ASP A 305 0.26 -3.68 -2.59
CA ASP A 305 1.63 -4.21 -2.42
C ASP A 305 2.56 -3.79 -3.55
N SER A 306 2.04 -3.82 -4.78
CA SER A 306 2.79 -3.46 -5.98
C SER A 306 3.19 -1.99 -5.98
N LEU A 307 2.30 -1.08 -5.56
CA LEU A 307 2.62 0.35 -5.44
C LEU A 307 3.65 0.64 -4.36
N SER A 308 3.52 -0.02 -3.22
CA SER A 308 4.49 0.11 -2.13
C SER A 308 5.86 -0.40 -2.58
N LEU A 309 5.90 -1.54 -3.26
CA LEU A 309 7.12 -2.12 -3.79
C LEU A 309 7.73 -1.33 -4.95
N LEU A 310 6.94 -0.76 -5.86
CA LEU A 310 7.43 0.14 -6.91
C LEU A 310 8.13 1.36 -6.29
N THR A 311 7.54 1.92 -5.24
CA THR A 311 8.14 3.05 -4.50
C THR A 311 9.49 2.66 -3.93
N SER A 312 9.56 1.50 -3.28
CA SER A 312 10.79 0.93 -2.72
C SER A 312 11.83 0.63 -3.79
N PHE A 313 11.44 0.02 -4.91
CA PHE A 313 12.29 -0.32 -6.05
C PHE A 313 12.99 0.92 -6.59
N ILE A 314 12.23 1.98 -6.88
CA ILE A 314 12.79 3.23 -7.40
C ILE A 314 13.73 3.87 -6.36
N ASN A 315 13.34 3.87 -5.09
CA ASN A 315 14.22 4.40 -4.05
C ASN A 315 15.52 3.61 -3.96
N GLN A 316 15.50 2.27 -4.01
CA GLN A 316 16.73 1.48 -3.95
C GLN A 316 17.61 1.67 -5.18
N ARG A 317 17.05 1.56 -6.39
CA ARG A 317 17.82 1.63 -7.64
C ARG A 317 18.43 3.00 -7.90
N PHE A 318 17.85 4.06 -7.34
CA PHE A 318 18.33 5.43 -7.53
C PHE A 318 18.78 6.10 -6.21
N ASN A 319 19.10 5.32 -5.18
CA ASN A 319 19.61 5.79 -3.89
C ASN A 319 18.77 6.90 -3.23
N GLY A 320 17.44 6.73 -3.30
CA GLY A 320 16.44 7.61 -2.72
C GLY A 320 16.31 7.51 -1.20
N PRO A 321 15.50 8.37 -0.58
CA PRO A 321 15.37 8.46 0.88
C PRO A 321 14.99 7.14 1.57
N LEU A 322 14.11 6.32 0.98
CA LEU A 322 13.69 5.04 1.58
C LEU A 322 14.80 3.98 1.54
N ALA A 323 15.75 4.05 0.60
CA ALA A 323 16.83 3.07 0.52
C ALA A 323 17.71 3.08 1.78
N ARG A 324 17.84 4.24 2.44
CA ARG A 324 18.63 4.38 3.66
C ARG A 324 18.05 3.63 4.85
N LEU A 325 16.75 3.29 4.82
CA LEU A 325 16.12 2.45 5.83
C LEU A 325 16.39 0.95 5.63
N THR A 326 16.89 0.55 4.45
CA THR A 326 17.18 -0.85 4.12
C THR A 326 18.62 -1.27 4.44
N MET A 327 19.51 -0.31 4.72
CA MET A 327 20.88 -0.59 5.10
C MET A 327 20.94 -0.95 6.59
N THR A 328 20.86 -2.24 6.91
CA THR A 328 21.39 -2.73 8.18
C THR A 328 22.90 -2.47 8.17
N HIS A 329 23.43 -1.73 9.16
CA HIS A 329 24.86 -1.75 9.49
C HIS A 329 25.24 -3.15 9.99
N SER A 330 25.29 -4.11 9.07
CA SER A 330 25.99 -5.37 9.26
C SER A 330 27.40 -5.14 8.73
N ARG A 331 28.40 -5.46 9.55
CA ARG A 331 29.83 -5.35 9.20
C ARG A 331 30.10 -5.95 7.80
N PRO A 332 31.06 -5.39 7.04
CA PRO A 332 31.40 -5.91 5.72
C PRO A 332 32.18 -7.22 5.87
N SER A 333 31.54 -8.36 5.60
CA SER A 333 32.24 -9.57 5.14
C SER A 333 31.24 -10.60 4.62
N GLU A 334 31.50 -11.02 3.37
CA GLU A 334 30.98 -12.24 2.72
C GLU A 334 29.60 -12.16 2.03
N MET A 335 29.55 -11.41 0.92
CA MET A 335 28.88 -11.94 -0.27
C MET A 335 29.92 -12.04 -1.40
N PRO A 336 29.99 -13.17 -2.11
CA PRO A 336 30.94 -13.36 -3.19
C PRO A 336 30.60 -12.41 -4.35
N ALA A 337 31.64 -11.80 -4.93
CA ALA A 337 31.53 -10.99 -6.12
C ALA A 337 30.89 -11.82 -7.25
N LEU A 338 29.77 -11.33 -7.81
CA LEU A 338 29.31 -11.79 -9.12
C LEU A 338 30.26 -11.20 -10.17
N ASP A 339 31.30 -11.96 -10.48
CA ASP A 339 32.21 -11.68 -11.58
C ASP A 339 31.48 -11.87 -12.92
N LEU A 340 31.15 -10.76 -13.56
CA LEU A 340 30.63 -10.70 -14.92
C LEU A 340 31.83 -10.56 -15.88
N ALA A 341 32.54 -11.65 -16.16
CA ALA A 341 33.49 -11.69 -17.28
C ALA A 341 33.73 -13.12 -17.82
N SER A 342 33.39 -13.30 -19.09
CA SER A 342 34.00 -14.18 -20.11
C SER A 342 34.57 -15.56 -19.72
N ARG A 343 33.99 -16.62 -20.32
CA ARG A 343 34.60 -17.96 -20.44
C ARG A 343 36.04 -17.90 -20.98
N PRO A 344 36.89 -18.85 -20.56
CA PRO A 344 37.40 -19.82 -21.53
C PRO A 344 37.40 -21.27 -21.01
N GLU A 345 37.89 -22.16 -21.87
CA GLU A 345 37.61 -23.58 -22.01
C GLU A 345 38.20 -24.56 -20.96
N GLN A 346 37.52 -25.71 -20.89
CA GLN A 346 37.98 -27.10 -20.68
C GLN A 346 39.17 -27.39 -19.74
N ARG A 347 38.93 -28.32 -18.79
CA ARG A 347 39.65 -29.62 -18.69
C ARG A 347 38.94 -30.60 -17.74
N ARG A 348 38.69 -31.82 -18.22
CA ARG A 348 38.30 -33.01 -17.42
C ARG A 348 39.48 -33.51 -16.59
N VAL A 349 39.27 -33.85 -15.32
CA VAL A 349 40.05 -34.88 -14.55
C VAL A 349 39.14 -35.44 -13.44
N VAL A 350 38.53 -36.63 -13.61
CA VAL A 350 38.85 -37.95 -13.01
C VAL A 350 38.67 -38.08 -11.48
N GLN A 351 37.81 -39.05 -11.10
CA GLN A 351 37.50 -39.53 -9.75
C GLN A 351 38.71 -40.05 -8.95
N ARG A 352 38.59 -40.06 -7.60
CA ARG A 352 38.85 -41.26 -6.77
C ARG A 352 38.32 -41.09 -5.33
N ARG A 353 37.53 -42.08 -4.89
CA ARG A 353 37.22 -42.39 -3.48
C ARG A 353 38.44 -43.02 -2.82
N LEU A 354 38.64 -42.78 -1.53
CA LEU A 354 39.17 -43.76 -0.58
C LEU A 354 38.48 -43.62 0.78
N SER A 355 37.97 -44.76 1.26
CA SER A 355 37.49 -45.06 2.60
C SER A 355 38.68 -45.32 3.53
N ASN A 356 38.62 -44.86 4.78
CA ASN A 356 39.54 -45.29 5.84
C ASN A 356 38.98 -46.56 6.51
N GLY A 357 39.89 -47.49 6.82
CA GLY A 357 39.62 -48.68 7.63
C GLY A 357 39.50 -48.40 9.11
#